data_AF-A0A395XFM1-F1
#
_entry.id   AF-A0A395XFM1-F1
#
_cell.length_a   1.000
_cell.length_b   1.000
_cell.length_c   1.000
_cell.angle_alpha   90.00
_cell.angle_beta   90.00
_cell.angle_gamma   90.00
#
_symmetry.space_group_name_H-M   'P 1'
#
loop_
_entity.id
_entity.type
_entity.pdbx_description
1 polymer ?
#
loop_
_entity_poly.entity_id
_entity_poly.type
_entity_poly.pdbx_seq_one_letter_code
_entity_poly.pdbx_strand_id
1 'polypeptide(L)' 'MSKPTQLSETEKGVRDFIRAQMGLHGENGFSLSKKTGRSYTYTRERVEGLRAWTIADVDTLSALWGIPVLEFFSQAVKLR' A
#
# COMPACT_ATOMS: atom_id res chain seq x y z
N MET A 1 21.53 -1.92 -9.52
CA MET A 1 20.50 -1.88 -8.46
C MET A 1 20.10 -0.43 -8.24
N SER A 2 18.84 -0.06 -8.49
CA SER A 2 18.33 1.30 -8.25
C SER A 2 18.34 1.58 -6.74
N LYS A 3 18.85 2.74 -6.31
CA LYS A 3 18.79 3.15 -4.90
C LYS A 3 17.33 3.18 -4.42
N PRO A 4 17.03 2.75 -3.17
CA PRO A 4 15.73 3.00 -2.56
C PRO A 4 15.47 4.51 -2.60
N THR A 5 14.38 4.91 -3.24
CA THR A 5 13.96 6.31 -3.21
C THR A 5 13.38 6.56 -1.84
N GLN A 6 13.85 7.59 -1.15
CA GLN A 6 13.30 7.95 0.15
C GLN A 6 11.83 8.37 -0.05
N LEU A 7 10.91 7.64 0.58
CA LEU A 7 9.49 7.97 0.53
C LEU A 7 9.23 9.32 1.20
N SER A 8 8.36 10.12 0.60
CA SER A 8 7.74 11.29 1.22
C SER A 8 6.88 10.89 2.43
N GLU A 9 6.56 11.86 3.29
CA GLU A 9 5.67 11.61 4.44
C GLU A 9 4.29 11.10 4.01
N THR A 10 3.76 11.59 2.89
CA THR A 10 2.51 11.11 2.30
C THR A 10 2.60 9.64 1.88
N GLU A 11 3.66 9.26 1.17
CA GLU A 11 3.86 7.86 0.73
C GLU A 11 4.08 6.91 1.91
N LYS A 12 4.74 7.38 2.98
CA LYS A 12 4.84 6.63 4.24
C LYS A 12 3.47 6.43 4.88
N GLY A 13 2.64 7.47 4.93
CA GLY A 13 1.26 7.39 5.43
C GLY A 13 0.41 6.35 4.68
N VAL A 14 0.50 6.35 3.34
CA VAL A 14 -0.14 5.34 2.49
C VAL A 14 0.37 3.93 2.80
N ARG A 15 1.69 3.75 2.89
CA ARG A 15 2.28 2.44 3.25
C ARG A 15 1.78 1.96 4.62
N ASP A 16 1.79 2.83 5.62
CA ASP A 16 1.44 2.46 7.00
C ASP A 16 -0.05 2.12 7.12
N PHE A 17 -0.92 2.85 6.40
CA PHE A 17 -2.33 2.51 6.29
C PHE A 17 -2.54 1.14 5.63
N ILE A 18 -1.85 0.87 4.51
CA ILE A 18 -1.90 -0.44 3.84
C ILE A 18 -1.46 -1.56 4.78
N ARG A 19 -0.39 -1.37 5.55
CA ARG A 19 0.07 -2.36 6.54
C ARG A 19 -0.96 -2.59 7.65
N ALA A 20 -1.64 -1.54 8.10
CA ALA A 20 -2.71 -1.66 9.08
C ALA A 20 -3.89 -2.48 8.51
N GLN A 21 -4.32 -2.19 7.28
CA GLN A 21 -5.37 -2.95 6.60
C GLN A 21 -4.98 -4.42 6.40
N MET A 22 -3.74 -4.69 5.99
CA MET A 22 -3.23 -6.07 5.93
C MET A 22 -3.36 -6.78 7.28
N GLY A 23 -3.06 -6.11 8.39
CA GLY A 23 -3.25 -6.65 9.74
C GLY A 23 -4.73 -6.95 10.05
N LEU A 24 -5.64 -6.04 9.71
CA LEU A 24 -7.08 -6.22 9.92
C LEU A 24 -7.68 -7.36 9.09
N HIS A 25 -7.16 -7.58 7.87
CA HIS A 25 -7.61 -8.63 6.96
C HIS A 25 -6.83 -9.95 7.09
N GLY A 26 -5.86 -10.05 8.00
CA GLY A 26 -5.03 -11.24 8.18
C GLY A 26 -4.13 -11.56 6.97
N GLU A 27 -3.68 -10.52 6.26
CA GLU A 27 -2.90 -10.63 5.03
C GLU A 27 -1.41 -10.42 5.27
N ASN A 28 -0.58 -11.06 4.43
CA ASN A 28 0.85 -10.81 4.35
C ASN A 28 1.23 -10.44 2.91
N GLY A 29 2.49 -10.04 2.68
CA GLY A 29 2.91 -9.60 1.35
C GLY A 29 2.70 -10.64 0.24
N PHE A 30 2.77 -11.93 0.59
CA PHE A 30 2.53 -13.02 -0.36
C PHE A 30 1.05 -13.15 -0.69
N SER A 31 0.15 -13.23 0.30
CA SER A 31 -1.29 -13.33 0.05
C SER A 31 -1.83 -12.08 -0.64
N LEU A 32 -1.35 -10.90 -0.28
CA LEU A 32 -1.72 -9.64 -0.94
C LEU A 32 -1.27 -9.62 -2.40
N SER A 33 -0.07 -10.12 -2.71
CA SER A 33 0.41 -10.21 -4.10
C SER A 33 -0.50 -11.11 -4.96
N LYS A 34 -1.02 -12.20 -4.39
CA LYS A 34 -1.94 -13.10 -5.08
C LYS A 34 -3.30 -12.45 -5.34
N LYS A 35 -3.84 -11.73 -4.34
CA LYS A 35 -5.13 -11.02 -4.46
C LYS A 35 -5.09 -9.85 -5.45
N THR A 36 -3.96 -9.16 -5.53
CA THR A 36 -3.77 -7.99 -6.41
C THR A 36 -3.23 -8.34 -7.80
N GLY A 37 -2.92 -9.62 -8.07
CA GLY A 37 -2.32 -10.05 -9.33
C GLY A 37 -0.90 -9.50 -9.57
N ARG A 38 -0.21 -9.04 -8.52
CA ARG A 38 1.15 -8.50 -8.58
C ARG A 38 2.18 -9.57 -8.25
N SER A 39 3.44 -9.32 -8.61
CA SER A 39 4.53 -10.20 -8.16
C SER A 39 4.79 -10.02 -6.65
N TYR A 40 5.28 -11.08 -6.01
CA TYR A 40 5.65 -11.02 -4.60
C TYR A 40 6.72 -9.95 -4.35
N THR A 41 7.77 -9.89 -5.19
CA THR A 41 8.83 -8.87 -5.09
C THR A 41 8.26 -7.46 -5.17
N TYR A 42 7.36 -7.19 -6.12
CA TYR A 42 6.74 -5.87 -6.28
C TYR A 42 5.96 -5.43 -5.04
N THR A 43 5.20 -6.37 -4.46
CA THR A 43 4.38 -6.14 -3.28
C THR A 43 5.25 -5.94 -2.04
N ARG A 44 6.23 -6.82 -1.84
CA ARG A 44 7.17 -6.79 -0.71
C ARG A 44 7.94 -5.47 -0.65
N GLU A 45 8.50 -5.01 -1.78
CA GLU A 45 9.24 -3.74 -1.84
C GLU A 45 8.40 -2.54 -1.39
N ARG A 46 7.08 -2.57 -1.63
CA ARG A 46 6.16 -1.49 -1.23
C ARG A 46 5.70 -1.61 0.21
N VAL A 47 5.39 -2.82 0.67
CA VAL A 47 5.07 -3.11 2.07
C VAL A 47 6.24 -2.72 3.00
N GLU A 48 7.47 -3.00 2.59
CA GLU A 48 8.69 -2.62 3.33
C GLU A 48 9.05 -1.14 3.16
N GLY A 49 8.40 -0.42 2.24
CA GLY A 49 8.64 1.01 2.00
C GLY A 49 9.93 1.32 1.23
N LEU A 50 10.44 0.36 0.45
CA LEU A 50 11.55 0.56 -0.48
C LEU A 50 11.10 1.29 -1.75
N ARG A 51 9.80 1.20 -2.08
CA ARG A 51 9.14 1.89 -3.19
C ARG A 51 7.74 2.35 -2.79
N ALA A 52 7.26 3.41 -3.42
CA ALA A 52 5.90 3.91 -3.21
C ALA A 52 4.85 3.01 -3.87
N TRP A 53 3.65 2.98 -3.28
CA TRP A 53 2.46 2.45 -3.92
C TRP A 53 2.02 3.39 -5.04
N THR A 54 1.65 2.83 -6.19
CA THR A 54 1.09 3.64 -7.28
C THR A 54 -0.38 3.93 -7.00
N ILE A 55 -0.94 4.96 -7.63
CA ILE A 55 -2.39 5.26 -7.51
C ILE A 55 -3.22 4.06 -7.98
N ALA A 56 -2.82 3.37 -9.04
CA ALA A 56 -3.50 2.17 -9.53
C ALA A 56 -3.49 1.02 -8.51
N ASP A 57 -2.41 0.90 -7.73
CA ASP A 57 -2.37 -0.09 -6.65
C ASP A 57 -3.31 0.32 -5.50
N VAL A 58 -3.34 1.61 -5.15
CA VAL A 58 -4.27 2.13 -4.12
C VAL A 58 -5.73 1.89 -4.53
N ASP A 59 -6.08 2.13 -5.79
CA ASP A 59 -7.41 1.86 -6.33
C ASP A 59 -7.78 0.37 -6.27
N THR A 60 -6.81 -0.50 -6.62
CA THR A 60 -6.99 -1.96 -6.51
C THR A 60 -7.22 -2.40 -5.06
N LEU A 61 -6.46 -1.85 -4.11
CA LEU A 61 -6.58 -2.15 -2.69
C LEU A 61 -7.87 -1.58 -2.08
N SER A 62 -8.27 -0.38 -2.52
CA SER A 62 -9.53 0.26 -2.19
C SER A 62 -10.71 -0.64 -2.59
N ALA A 63 -10.71 -1.16 -3.81
CA ALA A 63 -11.72 -2.12 -4.27
C ALA A 63 -11.66 -3.45 -3.49
N LEU A 64 -10.45 -3.99 -3.25
CA LEU A 64 -10.25 -5.25 -2.53
C LEU A 64 -10.82 -5.23 -1.10
N TRP A 65 -10.63 -4.11 -0.39
CA TRP A 65 -11.06 -3.97 1.00
C TRP A 65 -12.40 -3.26 1.16
N GLY A 66 -13.03 -2.83 0.06
CA GLY A 66 -14.32 -2.13 0.09
C GLY A 66 -14.25 -0.74 0.73
N ILE A 67 -13.09 -0.08 0.66
CA ILE A 67 -12.87 1.26 1.22
C ILE A 67 -12.88 2.26 0.06
N PRO A 68 -13.76 3.26 0.00
CA PRO A 68 -13.73 4.27 -1.05
C PRO A 68 -12.36 4.95 -1.17
N VAL A 69 -11.86 5.17 -2.38
CA VAL A 69 -10.50 5.70 -2.61
C VAL A 69 -10.27 7.06 -1.94
N LEU A 70 -11.30 7.91 -1.87
CA LEU A 70 -11.24 9.20 -1.17
C LEU A 70 -11.07 9.01 0.35
N GLU A 71 -11.80 8.06 0.94
CA GLU A 71 -11.68 7.73 2.35
C GLU A 71 -10.31 7.14 2.66
N PHE A 72 -9.80 6.28 1.78
CA PHE A 72 -8.45 5.72 1.86
C PHE A 72 -7.41 6.83 2.01
N PHE A 73 -7.41 7.82 1.10
CA PHE A 73 -6.46 8.92 1.17
C PHE A 73 -6.68 9.83 2.38
N SER A 74 -7.93 10.06 2.79
CA SER A 74 -8.22 10.88 3.99
C SER A 74 -7.68 10.26 5.29
N GLN A 75 -7.67 8.93 5.38
CA GLN A 75 -7.16 8.21 6.55
C GLN A 75 -5.64 8.00 6.47
N ALA A 76 -5.11 7.76 5.27
CA ALA A 76 -3.69 7.55 5.03
C ALA A 76 -2.87 8.85 5.11
N VAL A 77 -3.46 9.98 4.71
CA VAL A 77 -2.76 11.27 4.62
C VAL A 77 -3.35 12.20 5.67
N LYS A 78 -2.61 12.39 6.78
CA LYS A 78 -2.89 13.49 7.69
C LYS A 78 -2.54 14.79 6.97
N LEU A 79 -3.55 15.44 6.38
CA LEU A 79 -3.46 16.83 5.98
C LEU A 79 -3.22 17.63 7.26
N ARG A 80 -1.98 18.06 7.48
CA ARG A 80 -1.61 19.02 8.53
C ARG A 80 -1.72 20.42 7.98
#